data_AF-A0A7S0E4Z6-F1
#
_entry.id   AF-A0A7S0E4Z6-F1
#
_cell.length_a   1.000
_cell.length_b   1.000
_cell.length_c   1.000
_cell.angle_alpha   90.00
_cell.angle_beta   90.00
_cell.angle_gamma   90.00
#
_symmetry.space_group_name_H-M   'P 1'
#
loop_
_entity.id
_entity.type
_entity.pdbx_description
1 polymer ?
#
loop_
_entity_poly.entity_id
_entity_poly.type
_entity_poly.pdbx_seq_one_letter_code
_entity_poly.pdbx_strand_id
1 'polypeptide(L)'
;MTGSMPLTACRYPLLFHILISIPSALSAEAEERKSLRTVTVSSFHPASDRPRRSLHHDGHGFYPEDSESLQVLDEVVDSSSNSWRAEGKEVALSIAQDVIRIGPFAAIHRFSTRAHRREQAFRGADGVLGLAFSSQPNSASVLKSLSEEERKAWHVEEPKNFRRMTRKMFTIVAGEEEGELQMDGYDDAATQDGAVAFLEVADSSGYSVVIREIRYGKHLILSSSSPGGAGAGGNTEAPRAEQLLGAFDTGSSCIELPDSAVAGLSVSPFRVLLDAHMRYGRQELSFDLTDSKGGNFVLKLPYEAWTHPHGCLGPYAGKRIIFGDPIFRRYMVVHDFHLPTIRIGLALLDPHYKILRSKSYKEEETRSGKIVKLPLQVDSSKPARRYLLQVGVGSPAQSLKMLVDTGSFLTEVFTCPPCDDKTEKSASSSSDHKRGRKQKLKREEEKEKEKNRASKGQTGGVRDSDEMPGIQAGGVVVMLSLVICVGIAEWRRRKVAVPKFRLVEYSQVEGEPSKFEFSDL
;
A
#
# COMPACT_ATOMS: atom_id res chain seq x y z
N MET A 1 3.79 -43.92 62.00
CA MET A 1 2.33 -44.11 61.98
C MET A 1 1.90 -44.03 60.52
N THR A 2 1.80 -45.18 59.83
CA THR A 2 0.53 -45.89 59.52
C THR A 2 -0.41 -44.97 58.73
N GLY A 3 -0.66 -45.09 57.42
CA GLY A 3 -0.86 -46.28 56.58
C GLY A 3 -2.36 -46.44 56.30
N SER A 4 -2.79 -46.43 55.04
CA SER A 4 -3.95 -47.22 54.55
C SER A 4 -4.22 -47.02 53.04
N MET A 5 -4.26 -48.16 52.35
CA MET A 5 -4.73 -48.49 50.99
C MET A 5 -6.28 -48.31 50.82
N PRO A 6 -6.91 -48.39 49.61
CA PRO A 6 -7.16 -49.66 48.91
C PRO A 6 -7.10 -49.69 47.37
N LEU A 7 -6.90 -50.93 46.91
CA LEU A 7 -6.96 -51.55 45.58
C LEU A 7 -8.39 -51.69 45.03
N THR A 8 -8.48 -51.97 43.71
CA THR A 8 -9.39 -52.84 42.90
C THR A 8 -10.05 -52.08 41.74
N ALA A 9 -10.28 -52.61 40.53
CA ALA A 9 -9.88 -53.79 39.76
C ALA A 9 -10.51 -53.61 38.34
N CYS A 10 -9.97 -54.24 37.27
CA CYS A 10 -10.71 -55.01 36.25
C CYS A 10 -10.14 -54.97 34.81
N ARG A 11 -9.76 -56.18 34.35
CA ARG A 11 -10.16 -56.87 33.09
C ARG A 11 -9.81 -56.28 31.70
N TYR A 12 -8.84 -56.92 31.06
CA TYR A 12 -8.89 -57.30 29.61
C TYR A 12 -9.65 -58.65 29.47
N PRO A 13 -9.99 -59.20 28.26
CA PRO A 13 -9.68 -58.77 26.89
C PRO A 13 -10.90 -58.80 25.92
N LEU A 14 -10.75 -58.27 24.70
CA LEU A 14 -11.56 -58.72 23.55
C LEU A 14 -10.77 -58.54 22.24
N LEU A 15 -10.35 -59.68 21.69
CA LEU A 15 -9.94 -59.86 20.31
C LEU A 15 -11.13 -59.58 19.39
N PHE A 16 -10.93 -58.80 18.33
CA PHE A 16 -11.74 -58.89 17.12
C PHE A 16 -10.82 -59.00 15.91
N HIS A 17 -10.96 -60.12 15.21
CA HIS A 17 -10.45 -60.36 13.87
C HIS A 17 -11.16 -59.43 12.89
N ILE A 18 -10.40 -58.64 12.13
CA ILE A 18 -10.84 -58.11 10.84
C ILE A 18 -9.77 -58.48 9.80
N LEU A 19 -10.06 -59.55 9.07
CA LEU A 19 -9.50 -59.86 7.76
C LEU A 19 -10.11 -58.87 6.76
N ILE A 20 -9.31 -57.96 6.22
CA ILE A 20 -9.65 -57.25 4.98
C ILE A 20 -8.52 -57.46 3.99
N SER A 21 -8.92 -58.06 2.88
CA SER A 21 -8.15 -58.43 1.71
C SER A 21 -7.40 -57.25 1.10
N ILE A 22 -6.13 -57.48 0.77
CA ILE A 22 -5.29 -56.61 -0.04
C ILE A 22 -5.57 -56.92 -1.52
N PRO A 23 -6.00 -55.97 -2.35
CA PRO A 23 -5.83 -56.07 -3.79
C PRO A 23 -4.45 -55.54 -4.16
N SER A 24 -3.67 -56.43 -4.74
CA SER A 24 -2.44 -56.15 -5.47
C SER A 24 -2.69 -55.13 -6.59
N ALA A 25 -2.22 -53.91 -6.42
CA ALA A 25 -2.08 -52.92 -7.48
C ALA A 25 -0.65 -52.35 -7.45
N LEU A 26 0.33 -53.24 -7.63
CA LEU A 26 1.70 -52.91 -8.00
C LEU A 26 1.83 -53.26 -9.48
N SER A 27 1.67 -52.26 -10.37
CA SER A 27 2.19 -52.24 -11.75
C SER A 27 1.40 -51.22 -12.60
N ALA A 28 1.65 -49.91 -12.44
CA ALA A 28 1.37 -48.88 -13.48
C ALA A 28 1.82 -47.44 -13.12
N GLU A 29 2.78 -47.22 -12.22
CA GLU A 29 3.28 -45.85 -11.91
C GLU A 29 4.80 -45.73 -12.11
N ALA A 30 5.29 -46.24 -13.23
CA ALA A 30 6.70 -46.19 -13.62
C ALA A 30 6.88 -45.72 -15.07
N GLU A 31 6.13 -44.71 -15.50
CA GLU A 31 6.33 -43.93 -16.73
C GLU A 31 5.27 -42.83 -16.71
N GLU A 32 5.50 -41.68 -16.09
CA GLU A 32 5.82 -40.47 -16.84
C GLU A 32 6.41 -39.42 -15.88
N ARG A 33 7.62 -39.68 -15.36
CA ARG A 33 8.45 -38.62 -14.76
C ARG A 33 8.86 -37.67 -15.88
N LYS A 34 8.06 -36.62 -16.11
CA LYS A 34 8.50 -35.45 -16.88
C LYS A 34 9.81 -34.96 -16.27
N SER A 35 10.82 -34.89 -17.14
CA SER A 35 12.17 -34.39 -16.90
C SER A 35 12.18 -33.19 -15.94
N LEU A 36 12.46 -33.44 -14.65
CA LEU A 36 12.90 -32.41 -13.72
C LEU A 36 14.29 -31.97 -14.17
N ARG A 37 14.36 -30.87 -14.92
CA ARG A 37 15.63 -30.24 -15.28
C ARG A 37 16.27 -29.74 -13.98
N THR A 38 17.43 -30.28 -13.64
CA THR A 38 18.27 -29.80 -12.55
C THR A 38 18.69 -28.35 -12.85
N VAL A 39 18.09 -27.38 -12.19
CA VAL A 39 18.48 -25.97 -12.29
C VAL A 39 19.83 -25.79 -11.60
N THR A 40 20.88 -25.54 -12.36
CA THR A 40 22.22 -25.29 -11.82
C THR A 40 22.37 -23.80 -11.60
N VAL A 41 22.54 -23.36 -10.34
CA VAL A 41 22.54 -21.95 -9.97
C VAL A 41 23.97 -21.50 -9.70
N SER A 42 24.50 -20.59 -10.53
CA SER A 42 25.77 -19.92 -10.22
C SER A 42 25.57 -18.85 -9.15
N SER A 43 26.58 -18.63 -8.31
CA SER A 43 26.60 -17.61 -7.25
C SER A 43 26.23 -16.22 -7.77
N PHE A 44 25.35 -15.52 -7.05
CA PHE A 44 24.93 -14.16 -7.34
C PHE A 44 26.10 -13.18 -7.12
N HIS A 45 26.53 -12.50 -8.19
CA HIS A 45 27.24 -11.23 -8.13
C HIS A 45 26.35 -10.18 -8.78
N PRO A 46 26.18 -8.98 -8.19
CA PRO A 46 25.56 -7.88 -8.90
C PRO A 46 26.41 -7.58 -10.13
N ALA A 47 25.84 -7.86 -11.31
CA ALA A 47 26.42 -7.75 -12.66
C ALA A 47 27.59 -8.70 -12.98
N SER A 48 27.31 -9.74 -13.77
CA SER A 48 28.26 -10.18 -14.80
C SER A 48 27.82 -9.51 -16.12
N ASP A 49 28.66 -8.62 -16.63
CA ASP A 49 28.50 -7.93 -17.91
C ASP A 49 28.49 -8.91 -19.10
N ARG A 50 27.40 -9.65 -19.31
CA ARG A 50 27.11 -10.15 -20.65
C ARG A 50 26.52 -8.97 -21.43
N PRO A 51 27.06 -8.62 -22.60
CA PRO A 51 26.53 -7.53 -23.41
C PRO A 51 25.11 -7.92 -23.85
N ARG A 52 24.10 -7.33 -23.19
CA ARG A 52 22.72 -7.35 -23.65
C ARG A 52 22.69 -6.74 -25.05
N ARG A 53 22.00 -7.40 -25.99
CA ARG A 53 21.68 -6.78 -27.28
C ARG A 53 20.98 -5.45 -27.01
N SER A 54 21.68 -4.36 -27.26
CA SER A 54 21.18 -3.00 -27.10
C SER A 54 20.17 -2.71 -28.20
N LEU A 55 18.90 -2.99 -27.95
CA LEU A 55 17.79 -2.41 -28.69
C LEU A 55 16.99 -1.55 -27.71
N HIS A 56 16.77 -0.30 -28.14
CA HIS A 56 16.31 0.84 -27.36
C HIS A 56 14.86 0.73 -26.86
N HIS A 57 14.65 -0.11 -25.84
CA HIS A 57 13.59 0.10 -24.87
C HIS A 57 14.26 0.42 -23.53
N ASP A 58 13.62 1.20 -22.67
CA ASP A 58 14.21 1.73 -21.42
C ASP A 58 14.62 0.64 -20.39
N GLY A 59 14.68 -0.64 -20.78
CA GLY A 59 15.25 -1.75 -20.01
C GLY A 59 14.39 -2.19 -18.82
N HIS A 60 13.12 -1.83 -18.83
CA HIS A 60 12.16 -2.02 -17.74
C HIS A 60 11.19 -3.15 -18.04
N GLY A 61 11.12 -4.15 -17.14
CA GLY A 61 10.24 -5.31 -17.21
C GLY A 61 10.97 -6.66 -17.27
N PHE A 62 10.19 -7.73 -17.12
CA PHE A 62 10.62 -9.12 -17.24
C PHE A 62 10.49 -9.60 -18.68
N TYR A 63 11.51 -10.29 -19.19
CA TYR A 63 11.55 -10.89 -20.52
C TYR A 63 11.42 -12.42 -20.37
N PRO A 64 10.22 -12.98 -20.56
CA PRO A 64 9.97 -14.42 -20.38
C PRO A 64 10.96 -15.31 -21.15
N GLU A 65 11.31 -14.92 -22.37
CA GLU A 65 12.22 -15.64 -23.28
C GLU A 65 13.67 -15.72 -22.76
N ASP A 66 14.06 -14.81 -21.88
CA ASP A 66 15.40 -14.75 -21.29
C ASP A 66 15.52 -15.60 -20.01
N SER A 67 14.44 -16.27 -19.58
CA SER A 67 14.46 -17.18 -18.43
C SER A 67 14.29 -18.64 -18.86
N GLU A 68 15.33 -19.44 -18.64
CA GLU A 68 15.34 -20.88 -18.94
C GLU A 68 14.52 -21.72 -17.94
N SER A 69 14.24 -21.17 -16.75
CA SER A 69 13.49 -21.84 -15.68
C SER A 69 12.01 -21.46 -15.61
N LEU A 70 11.56 -20.54 -16.46
CA LEU A 70 10.18 -20.08 -16.49
C LEU A 70 9.22 -21.22 -16.88
N GLN A 71 8.17 -21.38 -16.09
CA GLN A 71 7.05 -22.26 -16.39
C GLN A 71 5.76 -21.44 -16.36
N VAL A 72 5.08 -21.33 -17.49
CA VAL A 72 3.72 -20.75 -17.53
C VAL A 72 2.74 -21.84 -17.10
N LEU A 73 1.87 -21.51 -16.15
CA LEU A 73 0.91 -22.44 -15.58
C LEU A 73 -0.48 -22.14 -16.12
N ASP A 74 -1.19 -23.20 -16.56
CA ASP A 74 -2.60 -23.14 -16.94
C ASP A 74 -3.50 -23.14 -15.68
N GLU A 75 -3.27 -22.19 -14.78
CA GLU A 75 -4.01 -22.04 -13.53
C GLU A 75 -4.71 -20.68 -13.48
N VAL A 76 -5.98 -20.69 -13.07
CA VAL A 76 -6.71 -19.48 -12.69
C VAL A 76 -6.56 -19.31 -11.19
N VAL A 77 -5.80 -18.32 -10.76
CA VAL A 77 -5.76 -17.94 -9.33
C VAL A 77 -7.00 -17.10 -9.03
N ASP A 78 -7.69 -17.46 -7.96
CA ASP A 78 -8.78 -16.66 -7.42
C ASP A 78 -8.27 -15.27 -7.05
N SER A 79 -8.54 -14.30 -7.92
CA SER A 79 -8.09 -12.92 -7.82
C SER A 79 -8.89 -12.11 -6.79
N SER A 80 -9.89 -12.72 -6.13
CA SER A 80 -10.81 -12.04 -5.21
C SER A 80 -10.13 -11.36 -4.01
N SER A 81 -8.88 -11.70 -3.73
CA SER A 81 -8.09 -11.15 -2.62
C SER A 81 -7.02 -10.13 -3.03
N ASN A 82 -6.83 -9.86 -4.33
CA ASN A 82 -5.92 -8.81 -4.77
C ASN A 82 -6.66 -7.46 -4.82
N SER A 83 -6.25 -6.53 -3.97
CA SER A 83 -6.83 -5.18 -3.85
C SER A 83 -6.62 -4.30 -5.08
N TRP A 84 -5.71 -4.67 -5.99
CA TRP A 84 -5.39 -3.93 -7.21
C TRP A 84 -6.41 -4.20 -8.33
N ARG A 85 -7.68 -3.84 -8.08
CA ARG A 85 -8.68 -3.77 -9.17
C ARG A 85 -8.42 -2.51 -9.98
N ALA A 86 -7.76 -2.66 -11.12
CA ALA A 86 -7.90 -1.69 -12.21
C ALA A 86 -9.36 -1.74 -12.72
N GLU A 87 -10.20 -0.83 -12.22
CA GLU A 87 -11.46 -0.40 -12.85
C GLU A 87 -12.47 -1.51 -13.21
N GLY A 88 -12.63 -2.53 -12.37
CA GLY A 88 -13.74 -3.49 -12.52
C GLY A 88 -13.72 -4.32 -13.81
N LYS A 89 -12.62 -4.31 -14.58
CA LYS A 89 -12.40 -5.24 -15.70
C LYS A 89 -11.52 -6.38 -15.20
N GLU A 90 -12.05 -7.59 -15.33
CA GLU A 90 -11.31 -8.81 -15.08
C GLU A 90 -10.14 -8.87 -16.07
N VAL A 91 -8.93 -8.60 -15.58
CA VAL A 91 -7.71 -8.79 -16.36
C VAL A 91 -7.37 -10.26 -16.21
N ALA A 92 -7.43 -11.03 -17.31
CA ALA A 92 -6.92 -12.39 -17.32
C ALA A 92 -5.42 -12.34 -16.98
N LEU A 93 -5.09 -12.71 -15.74
CA LEU A 93 -3.71 -12.83 -15.28
C LEU A 93 -3.22 -14.23 -15.65
N SER A 94 -2.11 -14.30 -16.38
CA SER A 94 -1.41 -15.57 -16.60
C SER A 94 -0.50 -15.81 -15.41
N ILE A 95 -0.56 -17.01 -14.83
CA ILE A 95 0.30 -17.39 -13.71
C ILE A 95 1.58 -18.01 -14.25
N ALA A 96 2.71 -17.55 -13.73
CA ALA A 96 4.01 -18.09 -14.04
C ALA A 96 4.69 -18.58 -12.76
N GLN A 97 5.60 -19.53 -12.92
CA GLN A 97 6.46 -20.05 -11.88
C GLN A 97 7.92 -19.92 -12.32
N ASP A 98 8.74 -19.30 -11.48
CA ASP A 98 10.17 -19.13 -11.75
C ASP A 98 10.96 -18.90 -10.44
N VAL A 99 12.27 -18.75 -10.53
CA VAL A 99 13.11 -18.41 -9.38
C VAL A 99 12.98 -16.92 -9.04
N ILE A 100 12.61 -16.60 -7.81
CA ILE A 100 12.67 -15.24 -7.24
C ILE A 100 13.85 -15.12 -6.28
N ARG A 101 14.51 -13.97 -6.27
CA ARG A 101 15.67 -13.65 -5.41
C ARG A 101 15.48 -12.29 -4.76
N ILE A 102 15.52 -12.27 -3.43
CA ILE A 102 15.39 -11.07 -2.60
C ILE A 102 16.63 -10.99 -1.70
N GLY A 103 17.57 -10.11 -2.05
CA GLY A 103 18.87 -10.08 -1.39
C GLY A 103 19.59 -11.44 -1.50
N PRO A 104 20.01 -12.06 -0.39
CA PRO A 104 20.62 -13.38 -0.41
C PRO A 104 19.59 -14.52 -0.46
N PHE A 105 18.29 -14.25 -0.29
CA PHE A 105 17.26 -15.28 -0.27
C PHE A 105 16.81 -15.64 -1.68
N ALA A 106 16.46 -16.91 -1.88
CA ALA A 106 15.93 -17.39 -3.15
C ALA A 106 14.88 -18.47 -2.92
N ALA A 107 13.91 -18.56 -3.84
CA ALA A 107 12.92 -19.63 -3.88
C ALA A 107 12.38 -19.79 -5.31
N ILE A 108 11.82 -20.95 -5.63
CA ILE A 108 10.88 -21.09 -6.73
C ILE A 108 9.57 -20.45 -6.28
N HIS A 109 8.98 -19.57 -7.08
CA HIS A 109 7.83 -18.76 -6.70
C HIS A 109 6.85 -18.65 -7.86
N ARG A 110 5.54 -18.57 -7.54
CA ARG A 110 4.48 -18.33 -8.51
C ARG A 110 4.07 -16.88 -8.39
N PHE A 111 3.97 -16.21 -9.52
CA PHE A 111 3.59 -14.81 -9.63
C PHE A 111 2.63 -14.65 -10.80
N SER A 112 1.79 -13.62 -10.76
CA SER A 112 1.03 -13.23 -11.95
C SER A 112 1.93 -12.47 -12.91
N THR A 113 1.65 -12.61 -14.19
CA THR A 113 2.24 -11.80 -15.24
C THR A 113 1.20 -10.86 -15.81
N ARG A 114 1.62 -9.62 -16.06
CA ARG A 114 0.80 -8.61 -16.72
C ARG A 114 1.64 -7.89 -17.76
N ALA A 115 1.09 -7.70 -18.95
CA ALA A 115 1.77 -6.92 -19.97
C ALA A 115 2.05 -5.50 -19.45
N HIS A 116 3.30 -5.05 -19.58
CA HIS A 116 3.71 -3.75 -19.05
C HIS A 116 2.87 -2.61 -19.66
N ARG A 117 2.07 -1.93 -18.81
CA ARG A 117 1.30 -0.75 -19.20
C ARG A 117 1.93 0.49 -18.58
N ARG A 118 1.90 1.62 -19.30
CA ARG A 118 2.37 2.92 -18.81
C ARG A 118 1.36 3.56 -17.83
N GLU A 119 0.93 2.79 -16.84
CA GLU A 119 0.03 3.28 -15.80
C GLU A 119 0.82 4.18 -14.84
N GLN A 120 0.26 5.35 -14.52
CA GLN A 120 0.92 6.30 -13.63
C GLN A 120 1.14 5.74 -12.22
N ALA A 121 0.28 4.81 -11.80
CA ALA A 121 0.37 4.02 -10.58
C ALA A 121 1.68 3.22 -10.49
N PHE A 122 2.24 2.77 -11.61
CA PHE A 122 3.41 1.88 -11.63
C PHE A 122 4.65 2.48 -12.28
N ARG A 123 4.65 3.80 -12.57
CA ARG A 123 5.82 4.46 -13.17
C ARG A 123 7.10 4.16 -12.38
N GLY A 124 8.11 3.60 -13.04
CA GLY A 124 9.41 3.27 -12.46
C GLY A 124 9.49 1.92 -11.75
N ALA A 125 8.36 1.19 -11.66
CA ALA A 125 8.29 -0.17 -11.18
C ALA A 125 8.06 -1.14 -12.33
N ASP A 126 8.71 -2.30 -12.25
CA ASP A 126 8.61 -3.42 -13.18
C ASP A 126 7.57 -4.47 -12.69
N GLY A 127 6.80 -4.13 -11.65
CA GLY A 127 5.86 -5.04 -10.97
C GLY A 127 5.59 -4.65 -9.51
N VAL A 128 4.82 -5.48 -8.81
CA VAL A 128 4.45 -5.38 -7.39
C VAL A 128 4.94 -6.62 -6.66
N LEU A 129 5.68 -6.42 -5.57
CA LEU A 129 6.09 -7.47 -4.64
C LEU A 129 5.11 -7.52 -3.47
N GLY A 130 4.17 -8.47 -3.53
CA GLY A 130 3.22 -8.72 -2.44
C GLY A 130 3.91 -9.38 -1.23
N LEU A 131 3.86 -8.70 -0.09
CA LEU A 131 4.42 -9.11 1.20
C LEU A 131 3.34 -9.43 2.25
N ALA A 132 2.06 -9.51 1.88
CA ALA A 132 1.07 -10.10 2.77
C ALA A 132 1.28 -11.61 2.93
N PHE A 133 0.89 -12.12 4.09
CA PHE A 133 0.99 -13.54 4.41
C PHE A 133 -0.37 -14.22 4.32
N SER A 134 -0.40 -15.39 3.69
CA SER A 134 -1.54 -16.29 3.73
C SER A 134 -1.08 -17.71 4.04
N SER A 135 -1.71 -18.30 5.05
CA SER A 135 -1.44 -19.67 5.49
C SER A 135 -2.06 -20.72 4.57
N GLN A 136 -2.87 -20.31 3.58
CA GLN A 136 -3.51 -21.24 2.66
C GLN A 136 -2.46 -22.11 1.95
N PRO A 137 -2.69 -23.43 1.80
CA PRO A 137 -1.73 -24.35 1.20
C PRO A 137 -1.21 -23.89 -0.17
N ASN A 138 -2.10 -23.37 -1.01
CA ASN A 138 -1.83 -22.90 -2.37
C ASN A 138 -1.47 -21.40 -2.46
N SER A 139 -1.28 -20.69 -1.34
CA SER A 139 -0.99 -19.25 -1.34
C SER A 139 0.26 -18.89 -2.14
N ALA A 140 0.11 -17.90 -3.03
CA ALA A 140 1.21 -17.30 -3.78
C ALA A 140 1.98 -16.22 -3.00
N SER A 141 2.04 -16.32 -1.67
CA SER A 141 2.87 -15.43 -0.84
C SER A 141 4.36 -15.70 -1.07
N VAL A 142 5.12 -14.65 -1.38
CA VAL A 142 6.58 -14.75 -1.50
C VAL A 142 7.22 -15.12 -0.16
N LEU A 143 6.66 -14.64 0.96
CA LEU A 143 7.15 -14.95 2.30
C LEU A 143 7.05 -16.44 2.62
N LYS A 144 5.98 -17.09 2.18
CA LYS A 144 5.81 -18.54 2.27
C LYS A 144 6.88 -19.26 1.45
N SER A 145 7.12 -18.79 0.22
CA SER A 145 8.13 -19.35 -0.70
C SER A 145 9.54 -19.24 -0.12
N LEU A 146 9.88 -18.12 0.51
CA LEU A 146 11.20 -17.89 1.09
C LEU A 146 11.43 -18.57 2.44
N SER A 147 10.38 -18.99 3.15
CA SER A 147 10.48 -19.52 4.52
C SER A 147 10.13 -20.99 4.68
N GLU A 148 9.47 -21.62 3.71
CA GLU A 148 9.10 -23.03 3.76
C GLU A 148 10.10 -23.90 3.01
N GLU A 149 10.29 -25.14 3.50
CA GLU A 149 11.22 -26.06 2.86
C GLU A 149 10.64 -26.77 1.65
N GLU A 150 9.34 -27.04 1.71
CA GLU A 150 8.61 -27.82 0.72
C GLU A 150 7.23 -27.19 0.55
N ARG A 151 6.78 -27.07 -0.70
CA ARG A 151 5.45 -26.56 -1.00
C ARG A 151 4.66 -27.59 -1.77
N LYS A 152 4.16 -28.56 -0.99
CA LYS A 152 3.42 -29.74 -1.46
C LYS A 152 2.29 -29.39 -2.42
N ALA A 153 1.54 -28.33 -2.12
CA ALA A 153 0.41 -27.89 -2.96
C ALA A 153 0.83 -27.46 -4.37
N TRP A 154 2.09 -27.12 -4.58
CA TRP A 154 2.62 -26.70 -5.88
C TRP A 154 3.52 -27.76 -6.52
N HIS A 155 3.74 -28.88 -5.82
CA HIS A 155 4.71 -29.91 -6.21
C HIS A 155 6.11 -29.36 -6.46
N VAL A 156 6.52 -28.38 -5.64
CA VAL A 156 7.83 -27.72 -5.71
C VAL A 156 8.71 -28.19 -4.56
N GLU A 157 9.86 -28.77 -4.91
CA GLU A 157 10.99 -28.97 -4.01
C GLU A 157 12.02 -27.86 -4.21
N GLU A 158 12.32 -27.11 -3.15
CA GLU A 158 13.26 -26.00 -3.24
C GLU A 158 14.72 -26.50 -3.36
N PRO A 159 15.53 -25.93 -4.28
CA PRO A 159 16.95 -26.24 -4.36
C PRO A 159 17.68 -26.01 -3.03
N LYS A 160 18.44 -27.01 -2.56
CA LYS A 160 19.14 -26.97 -1.25
C LYS A 160 20.14 -25.83 -1.11
N ASN A 161 20.64 -25.29 -2.23
CA ASN A 161 21.58 -24.17 -2.26
C ASN A 161 20.88 -22.80 -2.15
N PHE A 162 19.55 -22.75 -2.14
CA PHE A 162 18.83 -21.52 -1.86
C PHE A 162 18.83 -21.21 -0.37
N ARG A 163 19.26 -19.99 -0.03
CA ARG A 163 19.13 -19.49 1.33
C ARG A 163 17.66 -19.15 1.58
N ARG A 164 17.14 -19.71 2.67
CA ARG A 164 15.78 -19.47 3.16
C ARG A 164 15.81 -18.52 4.36
N MET A 165 14.66 -17.90 4.60
CA MET A 165 14.40 -17.19 5.84
C MET A 165 14.37 -18.19 6.99
N THR A 166 15.18 -17.92 8.00
CA THR A 166 15.22 -18.74 9.23
C THR A 166 14.20 -18.27 10.25
N ARG A 167 13.89 -16.97 10.22
CA ARG A 167 12.88 -16.35 11.08
C ARG A 167 11.78 -15.81 10.18
N LYS A 168 10.55 -16.21 10.48
CA LYS A 168 9.34 -15.82 9.74
C LYS A 168 8.91 -14.39 10.06
N MET A 169 9.81 -13.44 9.85
CA MET A 169 9.59 -12.03 10.11
C MET A 169 10.27 -11.15 9.06
N PHE A 170 9.66 -10.01 8.76
CA PHE A 170 10.32 -8.90 8.07
C PHE A 170 9.92 -7.58 8.72
N THR A 171 10.71 -6.54 8.54
CA THR A 171 10.49 -5.22 9.14
C THR A 171 10.68 -4.14 8.10
N ILE A 172 9.84 -3.12 8.14
CA ILE A 172 9.97 -1.94 7.29
C ILE A 172 10.32 -0.75 8.16
N VAL A 173 11.37 -0.06 7.73
CA VAL A 173 11.80 1.23 8.27
C VAL A 173 11.88 2.20 7.11
N ALA A 174 11.24 3.36 7.23
CA ALA A 174 11.28 4.39 6.21
C ALA A 174 11.68 5.74 6.79
N GLY A 175 12.34 6.55 5.97
CA GLY A 175 12.60 7.96 6.18
C GLY A 175 12.02 8.80 5.04
N GLU A 176 12.47 10.04 4.92
CA GLU A 176 11.95 10.96 3.88
C GLU A 176 12.40 10.58 2.47
N GLU A 177 13.64 10.09 2.33
CA GLU A 177 14.28 9.83 1.03
C GLU A 177 14.75 8.38 0.86
N GLU A 178 14.68 7.60 1.94
CA GLU A 178 15.34 6.31 2.07
C GLU A 178 14.43 5.35 2.82
N GLY A 179 14.50 4.07 2.49
CA GLY A 179 13.84 3.03 3.27
C GLY A 179 14.69 1.78 3.34
N GLU A 180 14.28 0.87 4.20
CA GLU A 180 14.96 -0.40 4.42
C GLU A 180 13.93 -1.49 4.73
N LEU A 181 14.08 -2.62 4.05
CA LEU A 181 13.40 -3.87 4.35
C LEU A 181 14.39 -4.77 5.09
N GLN A 182 14.09 -5.11 6.34
CA GLN A 182 14.90 -6.00 7.16
C GLN A 182 14.25 -7.39 7.15
N MET A 183 14.97 -8.38 6.63
CA MET A 183 14.52 -9.78 6.59
C MET A 183 15.12 -10.57 7.75
N ASP A 184 14.45 -11.63 8.19
CA ASP A 184 14.82 -12.49 9.33
C ASP A 184 14.78 -11.77 10.71
N GLY A 185 14.22 -10.56 10.80
CA GLY A 185 14.09 -9.88 12.08
C GLY A 185 13.91 -8.38 12.00
N TYR A 186 14.36 -7.72 13.06
CA TYR A 186 14.46 -6.27 13.14
C TYR A 186 15.79 -5.84 13.80
N ASP A 187 16.23 -4.63 13.50
CA ASP A 187 17.32 -3.96 14.20
C ASP A 187 16.79 -3.21 15.43
N ASP A 188 17.19 -3.63 16.63
CA ASP A 188 16.79 -2.97 17.87
C ASP A 188 17.30 -1.52 17.95
N ALA A 189 18.40 -1.18 17.26
CA ALA A 189 18.91 0.18 17.18
C ALA A 189 18.01 1.13 16.37
N ALA A 190 17.03 0.61 15.62
CA ALA A 190 16.03 1.45 14.94
C ALA A 190 14.96 1.98 15.89
N THR A 191 14.86 1.45 17.11
CA THR A 191 13.82 1.82 18.06
C THR A 191 14.30 2.88 19.04
N GLN A 192 13.44 3.84 19.38
CA GLN A 192 13.81 4.93 20.29
C GLN A 192 14.08 4.44 21.74
N ASP A 193 13.43 3.37 22.18
CA ASP A 193 13.48 2.85 23.55
C ASP A 193 13.99 1.40 23.65
N GLY A 194 14.39 0.79 22.53
CA GLY A 194 14.83 -0.62 22.50
C GLY A 194 13.70 -1.64 22.52
N ALA A 195 12.43 -1.22 22.54
CA ALA A 195 11.29 -2.11 22.75
C ALA A 195 10.32 -2.11 21.55
N VAL A 196 9.79 -3.29 21.24
CA VAL A 196 8.75 -3.48 20.20
C VAL A 196 7.49 -4.03 20.86
N ALA A 197 6.38 -3.32 20.71
CA ALA A 197 5.08 -3.78 21.17
C ALA A 197 4.42 -4.63 20.09
N PHE A 198 4.12 -5.90 20.39
CA PHE A 198 3.48 -6.81 19.45
C PHE A 198 1.98 -6.91 19.72
N LEU A 199 1.19 -6.84 18.65
CA LEU A 199 -0.26 -7.07 18.63
C LEU A 199 -0.57 -8.26 17.73
N GLU A 200 -1.46 -9.14 18.17
CA GLU A 200 -2.01 -10.19 17.30
C GLU A 200 -2.89 -9.57 16.20
N VAL A 201 -2.67 -9.99 14.94
CA VAL A 201 -3.47 -9.49 13.81
C VAL A 201 -4.85 -10.17 13.82
N ALA A 202 -5.89 -9.38 13.53
CA ALA A 202 -7.24 -9.88 13.30
C ALA A 202 -7.40 -10.52 11.91
N ASP A 203 -6.62 -10.07 10.92
CA ASP A 203 -6.59 -10.59 9.56
C ASP A 203 -5.17 -10.56 9.00
N SER A 204 -4.64 -11.70 8.58
CA SER A 204 -3.27 -11.82 8.07
C SER A 204 -3.09 -11.35 6.63
N SER A 205 -4.17 -11.30 5.84
CA SER A 205 -4.10 -10.95 4.41
C SER A 205 -3.77 -9.48 4.15
N GLY A 206 -3.92 -8.61 5.16
CA GLY A 206 -3.50 -7.21 5.14
C GLY A 206 -2.98 -6.74 6.50
N TYR A 207 -2.47 -7.66 7.32
CA TYR A 207 -1.92 -7.39 8.65
C TYR A 207 -2.81 -6.47 9.51
N SER A 208 -4.11 -6.74 9.55
CA SER A 208 -5.06 -5.83 10.16
C SER A 208 -5.12 -6.00 11.67
N VAL A 209 -5.18 -4.89 12.40
CA VAL A 209 -5.37 -4.84 13.86
C VAL A 209 -6.71 -4.18 14.19
N VAL A 210 -7.24 -4.44 15.38
CA VAL A 210 -8.50 -3.82 15.83
C VAL A 210 -8.22 -2.40 16.30
N ILE A 211 -9.02 -1.44 15.84
CA ILE A 211 -8.99 -0.04 16.27
C ILE A 211 -10.11 0.17 17.27
N ARG A 212 -9.74 0.46 18.53
CA ARG A 212 -10.68 0.78 19.60
C ARG A 212 -11.14 2.24 19.53
N GLU A 213 -10.22 3.17 19.35
CA GLU A 213 -10.52 4.60 19.32
C GLU A 213 -9.69 5.35 18.29
N ILE A 214 -10.26 6.44 17.77
CA ILE A 214 -9.55 7.46 17.00
C ILE A 214 -9.76 8.80 17.69
N ARG A 215 -8.67 9.54 17.93
CA ARG A 215 -8.71 10.86 18.56
C ARG A 215 -7.99 11.90 17.71
N TYR A 216 -8.52 13.12 17.72
CA TYR A 216 -7.95 14.30 17.12
C TYR A 216 -7.64 15.31 18.23
N GLY A 217 -6.38 15.37 18.65
CA GLY A 217 -5.98 15.98 19.91
C GLY A 217 -6.73 15.35 21.08
N LYS A 218 -7.46 16.16 21.85
CA LYS A 218 -8.29 15.69 22.97
C LYS A 218 -9.68 15.18 22.55
N HIS A 219 -10.05 15.31 21.28
CA HIS A 219 -11.40 15.05 20.80
C HIS A 219 -11.52 13.60 20.32
N LEU A 220 -12.45 12.84 20.90
CA LEU A 220 -12.78 11.51 20.42
C LEU A 220 -13.55 11.65 19.09
N ILE A 221 -12.99 11.10 18.03
CA ILE A 221 -13.58 11.08 16.68
C ILE A 221 -14.44 9.84 16.52
N LEU A 222 -13.94 8.72 17.01
CA LEU A 222 -14.54 7.41 16.80
C LEU A 222 -14.19 6.52 17.99
N SER A 223 -15.16 5.76 18.50
CA SER A 223 -14.94 4.66 19.44
C SER A 223 -15.71 3.45 18.94
N SER A 224 -15.01 2.34 18.72
CA SER A 224 -15.64 1.05 18.48
C SER A 224 -16.08 0.53 19.85
N SER A 225 -17.40 0.42 20.07
CA SER A 225 -17.94 -0.19 21.28
C SER A 225 -17.38 -1.60 21.40
N SER A 226 -16.66 -1.88 22.50
CA SER A 226 -16.04 -3.20 22.71
C SER A 226 -17.08 -4.32 22.59
N PRO A 227 -16.75 -5.48 22.00
CA PRO A 227 -17.64 -6.64 21.93
C PRO A 227 -17.98 -7.26 23.31
N GLY A 228 -17.52 -6.67 24.40
CA GLY A 228 -17.57 -7.20 25.76
C GLY A 228 -18.74 -6.71 26.62
N GLY A 229 -19.70 -5.98 26.06
CA GLY A 229 -20.99 -5.73 26.73
C GLY A 229 -21.83 -7.01 26.75
N ALA A 230 -21.38 -8.02 27.49
CA ALA A 230 -22.18 -9.20 27.83
C ALA A 230 -23.35 -8.73 28.69
N GLY A 231 -24.41 -8.27 28.03
CA GLY A 231 -25.75 -8.25 28.60
C GLY A 231 -26.09 -9.68 28.97
N ALA A 232 -25.91 -10.01 30.24
CA ALA A 232 -26.39 -11.25 30.82
C ALA A 232 -27.92 -11.28 30.66
N GLY A 233 -28.40 -12.08 29.71
CA GLY A 233 -29.82 -12.39 29.56
C GLY A 233 -30.41 -11.99 28.22
N GLY A 234 -30.33 -12.90 27.24
CA GLY A 234 -31.15 -12.81 26.04
C GLY A 234 -30.51 -13.54 24.85
N ASN A 235 -31.02 -14.72 24.52
CA ASN A 235 -30.73 -15.46 23.29
C ASN A 235 -31.35 -14.74 22.07
N THR A 236 -30.92 -13.52 21.79
CA THR A 236 -31.22 -12.84 20.53
C THR A 236 -29.91 -12.65 19.78
N GLU A 237 -29.82 -13.26 18.60
CA GLU A 237 -28.75 -13.10 17.61
C GLU A 237 -28.72 -11.65 17.09
N ALA A 238 -28.43 -10.69 17.96
CA ALA A 238 -28.14 -9.33 17.54
C ALA A 238 -26.82 -9.38 16.76
N PRO A 239 -26.75 -8.82 15.55
CA PRO A 239 -25.53 -8.80 14.77
C PRO A 239 -24.43 -8.12 15.59
N ARG A 240 -23.33 -8.85 15.84
CA ARG A 240 -22.15 -8.30 16.52
C ARG A 240 -21.73 -7.03 15.77
N ALA A 241 -21.51 -5.95 16.51
CA ALA A 241 -20.97 -4.73 15.92
C ALA A 241 -19.68 -5.08 15.16
N GLU A 242 -19.66 -4.77 13.86
CA GLU A 242 -18.50 -4.99 12.99
C GLU A 242 -17.31 -4.24 13.62
N GLN A 243 -16.20 -4.93 13.88
CA GLN A 243 -15.02 -4.30 14.46
C GLN A 243 -14.38 -3.35 13.43
N LEU A 244 -13.90 -2.20 13.87
CA LEU A 244 -13.10 -1.33 13.00
C LEU A 244 -11.68 -1.90 12.92
N LEU A 245 -11.21 -2.16 11.70
CA LEU A 245 -9.89 -2.71 11.44
C LEU A 245 -8.97 -1.66 10.79
N GLY A 246 -7.69 -1.71 11.12
CA GLY A 246 -6.63 -0.94 10.47
C GLY A 246 -5.58 -1.86 9.86
N ALA A 247 -5.32 -1.72 8.55
CA ALA A 247 -4.36 -2.53 7.80
C ALA A 247 -3.07 -1.75 7.53
N PHE A 248 -1.90 -2.35 7.77
CA PHE A 248 -0.61 -1.74 7.47
C PHE A 248 -0.22 -2.03 6.02
N ASP A 249 -0.19 -1.00 5.18
CA ASP A 249 -0.11 -1.14 3.73
C ASP A 249 0.91 -0.18 3.11
N THR A 250 2.09 -0.68 2.76
CA THR A 250 3.12 0.12 2.06
C THR A 250 2.75 0.47 0.61
N GLY A 251 1.72 -0.16 0.06
CA GLY A 251 1.13 0.19 -1.24
C GLY A 251 0.33 1.50 -1.19
N SER A 252 -0.08 1.96 0.00
CA SER A 252 -0.74 3.25 0.19
C SER A 252 0.23 4.35 0.62
N SER A 253 0.14 5.49 -0.05
CA SER A 253 0.91 6.68 0.31
C SER A 253 0.28 7.52 1.43
N CYS A 254 -0.97 7.24 1.80
CA CYS A 254 -1.73 8.05 2.75
C CYS A 254 -2.22 7.21 3.93
N ILE A 255 -2.70 7.89 4.95
CA ILE A 255 -3.67 7.27 5.85
C ILE A 255 -5.02 7.36 5.15
N GLU A 256 -5.67 6.22 4.90
CA GLU A 256 -6.96 6.21 4.24
C GLU A 256 -8.06 5.82 5.23
N LEU A 257 -9.09 6.66 5.34
CA LEU A 257 -10.22 6.45 6.23
C LEU A 257 -11.48 6.14 5.43
N PRO A 258 -12.35 5.23 5.89
CA PRO A 258 -13.61 4.97 5.21
C PRO A 258 -14.40 6.26 4.95
N ASP A 259 -14.86 6.46 3.70
CA ASP A 259 -15.80 7.54 3.36
C ASP A 259 -17.27 7.09 3.41
N SER A 260 -17.54 6.05 4.18
CA SER A 260 -18.88 5.55 4.43
C SER A 260 -19.04 5.14 5.90
N ALA A 261 -20.29 4.93 6.30
CA ALA A 261 -20.63 4.36 7.59
C ALA A 261 -20.02 2.95 7.73
N VAL A 262 -19.23 2.73 8.78
CA VAL A 262 -18.55 1.46 9.07
C VAL A 262 -18.66 1.11 10.54
N ALA A 263 -18.55 -0.16 10.91
CA ALA A 263 -18.43 -0.58 12.31
C ALA A 263 -19.55 -0.07 13.25
N GLY A 264 -20.79 0.03 12.73
CA GLY A 264 -21.93 0.56 13.49
C GLY A 264 -21.96 2.09 13.62
N LEU A 265 -21.05 2.80 12.96
CA LEU A 265 -21.06 4.26 12.90
C LEU A 265 -22.08 4.73 11.88
N SER A 266 -22.84 5.77 12.22
CA SER A 266 -23.81 6.40 11.31
C SER A 266 -23.18 7.39 10.34
N VAL A 267 -21.88 7.64 10.46
CA VAL A 267 -21.16 8.71 9.74
C VAL A 267 -19.81 8.22 9.21
N SER A 268 -19.33 8.85 8.13
CA SER A 268 -18.02 8.61 7.51
C SER A 268 -16.88 9.04 8.45
N PRO A 269 -15.99 8.13 8.90
CA PRO A 269 -14.81 8.49 9.70
C PRO A 269 -13.96 9.59 9.06
N PHE A 270 -13.79 9.55 7.73
CA PHE A 270 -13.06 10.57 6.98
C PHE A 270 -13.70 11.96 7.16
N ARG A 271 -15.03 12.07 7.01
CA ARG A 271 -15.75 13.34 7.15
C ARG A 271 -15.77 13.86 8.57
N VAL A 272 -15.89 12.99 9.58
CA VAL A 272 -15.83 13.41 10.99
C VAL A 272 -14.46 13.99 11.31
N LEU A 273 -13.38 13.37 10.81
CA LEU A 273 -12.04 13.90 10.99
C LEU A 273 -11.83 15.24 10.26
N LEU A 274 -12.34 15.36 9.04
CA LEU A 274 -12.32 16.62 8.28
C LEU A 274 -13.04 17.75 9.03
N ASP A 275 -14.24 17.48 9.54
CA ASP A 275 -15.01 18.44 10.34
C ASP A 275 -14.27 18.84 11.62
N ALA A 276 -13.63 17.88 12.30
CA ALA A 276 -12.82 18.15 13.48
C ALA A 276 -11.59 19.01 13.16
N HIS A 277 -10.91 18.73 12.04
CA HIS A 277 -9.80 19.56 11.56
C HIS A 277 -10.24 21.00 11.31
N MET A 278 -11.37 21.19 10.61
CA MET A 278 -11.93 22.53 10.33
C MET A 278 -12.32 23.29 11.60
N ARG A 279 -12.76 22.59 12.65
CA ARG A 279 -13.18 23.22 13.92
C ARG A 279 -12.02 23.51 14.87
N TYR A 280 -11.03 22.62 14.95
CA TYR A 280 -10.00 22.64 15.98
C TYR A 280 -8.60 22.97 15.46
N GLY A 281 -8.45 23.19 14.15
CA GLY A 281 -7.17 23.48 13.52
C GLY A 281 -6.21 22.32 13.60
N ARG A 282 -4.90 22.61 13.62
CA ARG A 282 -3.82 21.61 13.65
C ARG A 282 -3.82 20.83 14.97
N GLN A 283 -3.95 19.51 14.90
CA GLN A 283 -3.91 18.62 16.06
C GLN A 283 -3.15 17.33 15.75
N GLU A 284 -2.70 16.64 16.79
CA GLU A 284 -2.20 15.26 16.70
C GLU A 284 -3.35 14.31 16.37
N LEU A 285 -3.11 13.34 15.50
CA LEU A 285 -4.03 12.24 15.22
C LEU A 285 -3.53 10.99 15.94
N SER A 286 -4.41 10.29 16.68
CA SER A 286 -4.04 9.06 17.36
C SER A 286 -5.04 7.94 17.17
N PHE A 287 -4.52 6.71 17.05
CA PHE A 287 -5.29 5.48 16.93
C PHE A 287 -4.93 4.55 18.08
N ASP A 288 -5.94 4.14 18.85
CA ASP A 288 -5.81 3.18 19.92
C ASP A 288 -6.06 1.77 19.37
N LEU A 289 -4.99 1.00 19.26
CA LEU A 289 -4.98 -0.34 18.70
C LEU A 289 -5.07 -1.37 19.81
N THR A 290 -5.79 -2.46 19.55
CA THR A 290 -5.94 -3.58 20.48
C THR A 290 -5.89 -4.91 19.75
N ASP A 291 -5.58 -5.98 20.47
CA ASP A 291 -5.72 -7.35 19.98
C ASP A 291 -6.70 -8.19 20.82
N SER A 292 -6.87 -9.45 20.43
CA SER A 292 -7.76 -10.43 21.09
C SER A 292 -7.30 -10.84 22.49
N LYS A 293 -6.02 -10.60 22.84
CA LYS A 293 -5.38 -10.97 24.10
C LYS A 293 -5.25 -9.79 25.06
N GLY A 294 -5.79 -8.62 24.70
CA GLY A 294 -5.72 -7.40 25.51
C GLY A 294 -4.40 -6.64 25.36
N GLY A 295 -3.55 -7.01 24.39
CA GLY A 295 -2.44 -6.17 23.97
C GLY A 295 -2.95 -4.85 23.42
N ASN A 296 -2.24 -3.76 23.71
CA ASN A 296 -2.62 -2.43 23.29
C ASN A 296 -1.43 -1.62 22.77
N PHE A 297 -1.69 -0.70 21.84
CA PHE A 297 -0.69 0.25 21.35
C PHE A 297 -1.39 1.52 20.87
N VAL A 298 -0.78 2.69 21.11
CA VAL A 298 -1.34 3.96 20.62
C VAL A 298 -0.42 4.52 19.53
N LEU A 299 -0.87 4.49 18.29
CA LEU A 299 -0.25 5.25 17.20
C LEU A 299 -0.56 6.72 17.42
N LYS A 300 0.46 7.57 17.34
CA LYS A 300 0.38 9.02 17.49
C LYS A 300 1.14 9.68 16.35
N LEU A 301 0.43 10.53 15.61
CA LEU A 301 0.96 11.21 14.45
C LEU A 301 0.81 12.72 14.66
N PRO A 302 1.93 13.45 14.81
CA PRO A 302 1.86 14.90 14.81
C PRO A 302 1.26 15.39 13.49
N TYR A 303 0.65 16.57 13.51
CA TYR A 303 -0.06 17.15 12.36
C TYR A 303 0.74 17.01 11.06
N GLU A 304 2.02 17.39 11.11
CA GLU A 304 2.93 17.40 9.96
C GLU A 304 3.22 16.00 9.39
N ALA A 305 3.07 14.94 10.18
CA ALA A 305 3.39 13.58 9.71
C ALA A 305 2.35 13.05 8.72
N TRP A 306 1.09 13.47 8.82
CA TRP A 306 -0.03 12.99 8.01
C TRP A 306 -0.64 14.06 7.10
N THR A 307 -0.08 15.27 7.07
CA THR A 307 -0.46 16.35 6.15
C THR A 307 0.66 16.72 5.17
N HIS A 308 0.28 17.33 4.05
CA HIS A 308 1.22 17.79 3.04
C HIS A 308 2.24 18.79 3.65
N PRO A 309 3.51 18.80 3.21
CA PRO A 309 4.10 18.01 2.12
C PRO A 309 4.60 16.62 2.54
N HIS A 310 4.57 16.30 3.83
CA HIS A 310 5.25 15.11 4.32
C HIS A 310 4.35 13.88 4.36
N GLY A 311 3.03 14.03 4.48
CA GLY A 311 2.07 12.94 4.43
C GLY A 311 0.75 13.34 3.79
N CYS A 312 -0.22 12.43 3.82
CA CYS A 312 -1.57 12.68 3.34
C CYS A 312 -2.61 11.86 4.09
N LEU A 313 -3.85 12.35 4.04
CA LEU A 313 -5.06 11.70 4.53
C LEU A 313 -6.06 11.62 3.38
N GLY A 314 -6.57 10.44 3.08
CA GLY A 314 -7.48 10.21 1.96
C GLY A 314 -8.78 9.49 2.34
N PRO A 315 -9.84 9.63 1.53
CA PRO A 315 -11.02 8.79 1.64
C PRO A 315 -10.74 7.39 1.09
N TYR A 316 -11.28 6.36 1.73
CA TYR A 316 -11.24 4.97 1.31
C TYR A 316 -12.67 4.45 1.07
N ALA A 317 -12.89 3.77 -0.05
CA ALA A 317 -14.19 3.20 -0.36
C ALA A 317 -14.51 1.92 0.46
N GLY A 318 -13.48 1.24 0.98
CA GLY A 318 -13.66 0.06 1.79
C GLY A 318 -13.99 0.36 3.26
N LYS A 319 -14.11 -0.70 4.06
CA LYS A 319 -14.57 -0.61 5.46
C LYS A 319 -13.47 -0.50 6.51
N ARG A 320 -12.22 -0.71 6.11
CA ARG A 320 -11.04 -0.67 6.98
C ARG A 320 -10.31 0.64 6.85
N ILE A 321 -9.52 0.99 7.86
CA ILE A 321 -8.54 2.05 7.78
C ILE A 321 -7.27 1.49 7.15
N ILE A 322 -6.64 2.27 6.27
CA ILE A 322 -5.34 1.93 5.69
C ILE A 322 -4.26 2.80 6.34
N PHE A 323 -3.29 2.15 6.95
CA PHE A 323 -2.09 2.74 7.54
C PHE A 323 -0.95 2.70 6.53
N GLY A 324 -0.88 3.73 5.68
CA GLY A 324 0.16 3.88 4.65
C GLY A 324 1.43 4.57 5.13
N ASP A 325 2.15 5.16 4.17
CA ASP A 325 3.47 5.82 4.34
C ASP A 325 3.68 6.63 5.64
N PRO A 326 2.74 7.48 6.11
CA PRO A 326 2.92 8.24 7.35
C PRO A 326 3.25 7.38 8.58
N ILE A 327 2.75 6.14 8.64
CA ILE A 327 3.06 5.22 9.73
C ILE A 327 4.48 4.69 9.60
N PHE A 328 4.88 4.21 8.42
CA PHE A 328 6.20 3.59 8.19
C PHE A 328 7.38 4.56 8.35
N ARG A 329 7.14 5.87 8.18
CA ARG A 329 8.14 6.91 8.47
C ARG A 329 8.28 7.26 9.94
N ARG A 330 7.23 7.04 10.72
CA ARG A 330 7.21 7.37 12.14
C ARG A 330 7.53 6.18 13.03
N TYR A 331 7.17 4.99 12.59
CA TYR A 331 7.27 3.76 13.33
C TYR A 331 8.06 2.72 12.54
N MET A 332 8.89 1.96 13.25
CA MET A 332 9.36 0.68 12.77
C MET A 332 8.20 -0.32 12.84
N VAL A 333 7.86 -0.95 11.71
CA VAL A 333 6.75 -1.90 11.61
C VAL A 333 7.29 -3.30 11.32
N VAL A 334 7.21 -4.17 12.32
CA VAL A 334 7.64 -5.57 12.26
C VAL A 334 6.45 -6.45 11.89
N HIS A 335 6.59 -7.25 10.85
CA HIS A 335 5.60 -8.22 10.41
C HIS A 335 6.10 -9.61 10.80
N ASP A 336 5.54 -10.16 11.88
CA ASP A 336 5.86 -11.49 12.37
C ASP A 336 4.77 -12.47 11.92
N PHE A 337 5.11 -13.34 10.98
CA PHE A 337 4.21 -14.32 10.39
C PHE A 337 4.49 -15.74 10.88
N HIS A 338 5.03 -15.87 12.10
CA HIS A 338 5.19 -17.18 12.74
C HIS A 338 3.83 -17.78 13.16
N LEU A 339 3.48 -18.93 12.58
CA LEU A 339 2.26 -19.65 12.96
C LEU A 339 2.37 -20.28 14.35
N PRO A 340 1.27 -20.37 15.12
CA PRO A 340 -0.12 -20.12 14.72
C PRO A 340 -0.57 -18.66 14.86
N THR A 341 0.28 -17.76 15.36
CA THR A 341 -0.12 -16.38 15.71
C THR A 341 0.66 -15.36 14.92
N ILE A 342 0.01 -14.76 13.93
CA ILE A 342 0.58 -13.67 13.15
C ILE A 342 0.44 -12.37 13.96
N ARG A 343 1.51 -11.58 14.00
CA ARG A 343 1.61 -10.37 14.82
C ARG A 343 2.19 -9.21 14.04
N ILE A 344 1.84 -8.00 14.46
CA ILE A 344 2.50 -6.77 14.05
C ILE A 344 3.19 -6.17 15.27
N GLY A 345 4.51 -5.96 15.14
CA GLY A 345 5.32 -5.25 16.09
C GLY A 345 5.42 -3.77 15.72
N LEU A 346 5.21 -2.88 16.68
CA LEU A 346 5.28 -1.44 16.52
C LEU A 346 6.27 -0.85 17.52
N ALA A 347 7.16 0.00 17.03
CA ALA A 347 8.07 0.77 17.85
C ALA A 347 8.28 2.16 17.25
N LEU A 348 8.44 3.17 18.09
CA LEU A 348 8.75 4.51 17.62
C LEU A 348 10.15 4.51 17.00
N LEU A 349 10.28 5.01 15.77
CA LEU A 349 11.55 5.06 15.08
C LEU A 349 12.48 6.07 15.75
N ASP A 350 13.72 5.67 16.05
CA ASP A 350 14.76 6.59 16.53
C ASP A 350 15.10 7.59 15.41
N PRO A 351 14.93 8.91 15.62
CA PRO A 351 15.28 9.91 14.61
C PRO A 351 16.77 9.93 14.22
N HIS A 352 17.64 9.27 14.98
CA HIS A 352 19.08 9.14 14.68
C HIS A 352 19.44 7.80 14.02
N TYR A 353 18.47 6.90 13.82
CA TYR A 353 18.73 5.64 13.13
C TYR A 353 19.17 5.89 11.69
N LYS A 354 20.23 5.18 11.27
CA LYS A 354 20.81 5.33 9.94
C LYS A 354 20.28 4.22 9.02
N ILE A 355 19.29 4.58 8.22
CA ILE A 355 18.73 3.71 7.18
C ILE A 355 19.81 3.36 6.15
N LEU A 356 19.85 2.10 5.70
CA LEU A 356 20.81 1.64 4.70
C LEU A 356 20.64 2.37 3.37
N ARG A 357 21.71 3.04 2.93
CA ARG A 357 21.80 3.77 1.64
C ARG A 357 22.50 3.01 0.53
N SER A 358 23.07 1.83 0.82
CA SER A 358 23.83 1.05 -0.16
C SER A 358 22.92 0.59 -1.30
N LYS A 359 23.50 0.25 -2.46
CA LYS A 359 22.78 -0.49 -3.53
C LYS A 359 22.76 -2.00 -3.28
N SER A 360 23.58 -2.48 -2.34
CA SER A 360 23.67 -3.88 -1.94
C SER A 360 22.99 -4.09 -0.59
N TYR A 361 22.56 -5.33 -0.34
CA TYR A 361 22.14 -5.73 0.99
C TYR A 361 23.32 -5.74 1.97
N LYS A 362 23.02 -5.71 3.27
CA LYS A 362 23.98 -5.86 4.36
C LYS A 362 23.47 -6.92 5.33
N GLU A 363 24.34 -7.81 5.77
CA GLU A 363 24.05 -8.71 6.90
C GLU A 363 24.58 -8.09 8.18
N GLU A 364 23.80 -8.17 9.25
CA GLU A 364 24.12 -7.53 10.52
C GLU A 364 23.67 -8.41 11.69
N GLU A 365 24.51 -8.52 12.71
CA GLU A 365 24.14 -9.16 13.98
C GLU A 365 23.59 -8.08 14.91
N THR A 366 22.34 -8.24 15.34
CA THR A 366 21.68 -7.31 16.27
C THR A 366 21.44 -8.02 17.60
N ARG A 367 20.93 -7.30 18.62
CA ARG A 367 20.56 -7.99 19.88
C ARG A 367 19.40 -8.97 19.67
N SER A 368 18.59 -8.70 18.65
CA SER A 368 17.49 -9.54 18.21
C SER A 368 17.93 -10.68 17.28
N GLY A 369 19.23 -10.82 17.00
CA GLY A 369 19.84 -11.86 16.17
C GLY A 369 20.28 -11.37 14.79
N LYS A 370 20.73 -12.29 13.95
CA LYS A 370 21.16 -11.99 12.59
C LYS A 370 20.01 -11.56 11.68
N ILE A 371 20.18 -10.43 11.00
CA ILE A 371 19.23 -9.90 10.03
C ILE A 371 19.90 -9.59 8.69
N VAL A 372 19.07 -9.42 7.66
CA VAL A 372 19.50 -8.94 6.34
C VAL A 372 18.77 -7.65 6.01
N LYS A 373 19.52 -6.56 5.85
CA LYS A 373 19.00 -5.24 5.48
C LYS A 373 19.05 -5.06 3.97
N LEU A 374 17.91 -4.71 3.38
CA LEU A 374 17.73 -4.45 1.95
C LEU A 374 17.36 -2.98 1.75
N PRO A 375 18.09 -2.24 0.91
CA PRO A 375 17.77 -0.84 0.64
C PRO A 375 16.46 -0.73 -0.17
N LEU A 376 15.56 0.15 0.25
CA LEU A 376 14.37 0.54 -0.50
C LEU A 376 14.61 1.92 -1.12
N GLN A 377 14.40 2.02 -2.44
CA GLN A 377 14.38 3.29 -3.13
C GLN A 377 13.02 3.96 -2.88
N VAL A 378 13.03 5.17 -2.32
CA VAL A 378 11.81 5.97 -2.14
C VAL A 378 11.60 6.84 -3.39
N ASP A 379 10.49 6.65 -4.09
CA ASP A 379 10.07 7.59 -5.15
C ASP A 379 9.30 8.75 -4.51
N SER A 380 10.00 9.85 -4.25
CA SER A 380 9.43 11.09 -3.71
C SER A 380 8.98 12.08 -4.78
N SER A 381 9.10 11.75 -6.08
CA SER A 381 8.84 12.67 -7.19
C SER A 381 7.37 12.99 -7.43
N LYS A 382 6.46 12.45 -6.60
CA LYS A 382 5.00 12.50 -6.76
C LYS A 382 4.32 12.60 -5.39
N PRO A 383 3.05 13.05 -5.33
CA PRO A 383 2.31 13.13 -4.07
C PRO A 383 2.14 11.77 -3.37
N ALA A 384 2.31 10.67 -4.10
CA ALA A 384 2.29 9.31 -3.55
C ALA A 384 3.71 8.75 -3.46
N ARG A 385 4.27 8.72 -2.24
CA ARG A 385 5.52 8.03 -1.93
C ARG A 385 5.37 6.52 -2.12
N ARG A 386 6.40 5.88 -2.66
CA ARG A 386 6.44 4.45 -2.95
C ARG A 386 7.79 3.88 -2.60
N TYR A 387 7.78 2.63 -2.18
CA TYR A 387 8.97 1.87 -1.83
C TYR A 387 9.28 0.88 -2.94
N LEU A 388 10.44 1.03 -3.59
CA LEU A 388 10.90 0.15 -4.65
C LEU A 388 12.05 -0.72 -4.14
N LEU A 389 11.94 -2.03 -4.35
CA LEU A 389 12.98 -3.01 -4.02
C LEU A 389 13.53 -3.64 -5.30
N GLN A 390 14.86 -3.81 -5.35
CA GLN A 390 15.48 -4.58 -6.42
C GLN A 390 15.33 -6.09 -6.14
N VAL A 391 14.64 -6.79 -7.03
CA VAL A 391 14.37 -8.23 -6.96
C VAL A 391 14.92 -8.91 -8.21
N GLY A 392 15.49 -10.09 -8.07
CA GLY A 392 15.90 -10.92 -9.21
C GLY A 392 14.80 -11.93 -9.56
N VAL A 393 14.37 -12.01 -10.82
CA VAL A 393 13.41 -13.02 -11.30
C VAL A 393 14.00 -13.79 -12.48
N GLY A 394 13.85 -15.10 -12.51
CA GLY A 394 14.31 -15.95 -13.62
C GLY A 394 15.67 -16.62 -13.45
N SER A 395 16.04 -17.44 -14.44
CA SER A 395 17.38 -18.02 -14.57
C SER A 395 17.87 -17.93 -16.03
N PRO A 396 18.89 -17.11 -16.34
CA PRO A 396 19.62 -16.21 -15.43
C PRO A 396 18.71 -15.14 -14.81
N ALA A 397 19.10 -14.65 -13.63
CA ALA A 397 18.29 -13.67 -12.90
C ALA A 397 18.21 -12.33 -13.65
N GLN A 398 16.99 -11.85 -13.88
CA GLN A 398 16.69 -10.53 -14.41
C GLN A 398 16.40 -9.58 -13.24
N SER A 399 17.09 -8.46 -13.19
CA SER A 399 16.98 -7.48 -12.11
C SER A 399 15.78 -6.55 -12.35
N LEU A 400 14.74 -6.68 -11.53
CA LEU A 400 13.49 -5.91 -11.61
C LEU A 400 13.30 -5.01 -10.38
N LYS A 401 12.73 -3.82 -10.57
CA LYS A 401 12.33 -2.90 -9.48
C LYS A 401 10.88 -3.13 -9.12
N MET A 402 10.61 -3.76 -7.99
CA MET A 402 9.25 -4.08 -7.56
C MET A 402 8.75 -3.05 -6.55
N LEU A 403 7.49 -2.63 -6.68
CA LEU A 403 6.80 -1.87 -5.64
C LEU A 403 6.52 -2.78 -4.45
N VAL A 404 6.95 -2.39 -3.26
CA VAL A 404 6.72 -3.17 -2.04
C VAL A 404 5.31 -2.92 -1.53
N ASP A 405 4.52 -3.98 -1.42
CA ASP A 405 3.12 -3.92 -1.02
C ASP A 405 2.84 -4.93 0.10
N THR A 406 2.54 -4.46 1.31
CA THR A 406 2.16 -5.31 2.45
C THR A 406 0.66 -5.61 2.52
N GLY A 407 -0.16 -4.98 1.66
CA GLY A 407 -1.61 -5.16 1.58
C GLY A 407 -2.06 -6.28 0.65
N SER A 408 -1.16 -6.89 -0.14
CA SER A 408 -1.44 -8.05 -0.98
C SER A 408 -0.37 -9.13 -0.87
N PHE A 409 -0.76 -10.40 -1.06
CA PHE A 409 0.18 -11.52 -0.99
C PHE A 409 0.70 -11.95 -2.36
N LEU A 410 0.03 -11.56 -3.47
CA LEU A 410 0.43 -11.96 -4.80
C LEU A 410 1.52 -11.04 -5.34
N THR A 411 2.63 -11.63 -5.77
CA THR A 411 3.62 -10.94 -6.59
C THR A 411 3.11 -10.81 -8.03
N GLU A 412 3.12 -9.61 -8.58
CA GLU A 412 2.77 -9.31 -9.97
C GLU A 412 4.01 -8.81 -10.72
N VAL A 413 4.37 -9.46 -11.82
CA VAL A 413 5.54 -9.13 -12.62
C VAL A 413 5.09 -8.58 -13.97
N PHE A 414 5.60 -7.40 -14.35
CA PHE A 414 5.30 -6.84 -15.65
C PHE A 414 6.19 -7.44 -16.73
N THR A 415 5.55 -7.99 -17.75
CA THR A 415 6.23 -8.58 -18.90
C THR A 415 6.42 -7.55 -20.00
N CYS A 416 7.62 -7.52 -20.56
CA CYS A 416 7.85 -6.85 -21.84
C CYS A 416 7.33 -7.75 -22.95
N PRO A 417 6.58 -7.22 -23.92
CA PRO A 417 6.37 -7.97 -25.15
C PRO A 417 7.73 -8.21 -25.82
N PRO A 418 7.93 -9.37 -26.48
CA PRO A 418 9.12 -9.58 -27.29
C PRO A 418 9.23 -8.43 -28.29
N CYS A 419 10.43 -7.89 -28.45
CA CYS A 419 10.67 -6.85 -29.43
C CYS A 419 10.44 -7.48 -30.81
N ASP A 420 9.32 -7.18 -31.46
CA ASP A 420 9.11 -7.57 -32.85
C ASP A 420 10.13 -6.82 -33.72
N ASP A 421 11.26 -7.48 -33.97
CA ASP A 421 12.44 -7.00 -34.72
C ASP A 421 12.13 -6.64 -36.20
N LYS A 422 10.86 -6.64 -36.60
CA LYS A 422 10.43 -6.63 -38.01
C LYS A 422 9.73 -5.36 -38.50
N THR A 423 9.55 -4.32 -37.69
CA THR A 423 8.65 -3.21 -38.11
C THR A 423 9.13 -1.77 -37.90
N GLU A 424 10.40 -1.51 -37.58
CA GLU A 424 10.91 -0.13 -37.48
C GLU A 424 11.55 0.44 -38.77
N LYS A 425 11.48 -0.25 -39.91
CA LYS A 425 12.03 0.30 -41.18
C LYS A 425 11.11 1.25 -41.95
N SER A 426 9.91 1.59 -41.48
CA SER A 426 8.95 2.39 -42.29
C SER A 426 8.41 3.68 -41.66
N ALA A 427 8.88 4.11 -40.48
CA ALA A 427 8.31 5.31 -39.83
C ALA A 427 9.15 6.60 -39.91
N SER A 428 10.36 6.57 -40.51
CA SER A 428 11.24 7.75 -40.54
C SER A 428 11.10 8.66 -41.78
N SER A 429 10.08 8.52 -42.62
CA SER A 429 9.97 9.29 -43.89
C SER A 429 8.73 10.18 -44.04
N SER A 430 8.18 10.78 -42.96
CA SER A 430 7.02 11.71 -43.12
C SER A 430 7.06 13.01 -42.30
N SER A 431 8.21 13.43 -41.76
CA SER A 431 8.30 14.66 -40.96
C SER A 431 8.38 15.98 -41.76
N ASP A 432 8.43 15.96 -43.11
CA ASP A 432 8.62 17.20 -43.89
C ASP A 432 7.33 17.94 -44.32
N HIS A 433 6.14 17.44 -44.02
CA HIS A 433 4.89 18.09 -44.47
C HIS A 433 4.14 18.95 -43.43
N LYS A 434 4.58 19.00 -42.17
CA LYS A 434 3.89 19.81 -41.12
C LYS A 434 4.48 21.19 -40.85
N ARG A 435 5.66 21.53 -41.39
CA ARG A 435 6.31 22.83 -41.14
C ARG A 435 5.68 23.99 -41.95
N GLY A 436 5.12 23.73 -43.14
CA GLY A 436 4.52 24.78 -43.99
C GLY A 436 3.18 25.34 -43.47
N ARG A 437 2.39 24.55 -42.72
CA ARG A 437 1.03 24.96 -42.32
C ARG A 437 0.99 25.89 -41.10
N LYS A 438 1.97 25.81 -40.20
CA LYS A 438 2.08 26.70 -39.03
C LYS A 438 2.57 28.12 -39.36
N GLN A 439 3.36 28.30 -40.41
CA GLN A 439 3.83 29.63 -40.82
C GLN A 439 2.75 30.46 -41.53
N LYS A 440 1.81 29.83 -42.23
CA LYS A 440 0.72 30.52 -42.94
C LYS A 440 -0.32 31.11 -41.97
N LEU A 441 -0.71 30.35 -40.94
CA LEU A 441 -1.69 30.79 -39.93
C LEU A 441 -1.18 31.97 -39.08
N LYS A 442 0.12 32.00 -38.77
CA LYS A 442 0.71 33.09 -37.98
C LYS A 442 0.73 34.44 -38.71
N ARG A 443 0.84 34.42 -40.04
CA ARG A 443 0.79 35.63 -40.89
C ARG A 443 -0.63 36.18 -41.09
N GLU A 444 -1.67 35.35 -40.90
CA GLU A 444 -3.07 35.79 -41.00
C GLU A 444 -3.55 36.42 -39.68
N GLU A 445 -3.13 35.90 -38.52
CA GLU A 445 -3.43 36.49 -37.20
C GLU A 445 -2.80 37.88 -36.97
N GLU A 446 -1.61 38.13 -37.50
CA GLU A 446 -0.95 39.44 -37.36
C GLU A 446 -1.66 40.53 -38.18
N LYS A 447 -2.21 40.19 -39.35
CA LYS A 447 -2.97 41.14 -40.19
C LYS A 447 -4.33 41.53 -39.59
N GLU A 448 -4.90 40.68 -38.74
CA GLU A 448 -6.20 40.94 -38.10
C GLU A 448 -6.05 41.86 -36.86
N LYS A 449 -4.94 41.74 -36.14
CA LYS A 449 -4.64 42.62 -34.99
C LYS A 449 -4.31 44.06 -35.39
N GLU A 450 -3.80 44.29 -36.60
CA GLU A 450 -3.47 45.63 -37.09
C GLU A 450 -4.72 46.42 -37.52
N LYS A 451 -5.76 45.75 -38.04
CA LYS A 451 -7.05 46.38 -38.39
C LYS A 451 -7.84 46.87 -37.17
N ASN A 452 -7.70 46.23 -36.02
CA ASN A 452 -8.48 46.57 -34.81
C ASN A 452 -7.91 47.76 -34.00
N ARG A 453 -6.72 48.25 -34.33
CA ARG A 453 -6.13 49.44 -33.67
C ARG A 453 -6.52 50.77 -34.31
N ALA A 454 -7.16 50.76 -35.48
CA ALA A 454 -7.48 51.97 -36.23
C ALA A 454 -8.85 52.62 -35.91
N SER A 455 -9.65 52.11 -34.95
CA SER A 455 -11.06 52.49 -34.79
C SER A 455 -11.49 53.15 -33.46
N LYS A 456 -10.57 53.68 -32.64
CA LYS A 456 -10.97 54.44 -31.43
C LYS A 456 -10.48 55.89 -31.44
N GLY A 457 -11.35 56.78 -31.89
CA GLY A 457 -11.29 58.22 -31.67
C GLY A 457 -12.69 58.83 -31.59
N GLN A 458 -12.83 59.90 -30.78
CA GLN A 458 -13.97 60.84 -30.64
C GLN A 458 -15.22 60.31 -29.90
N THR A 459 -15.99 61.02 -29.05
CA THR A 459 -16.17 62.43 -28.57
C THR A 459 -17.17 62.31 -27.37
N GLY A 460 -17.12 63.04 -26.24
CA GLY A 460 -17.53 64.45 -25.99
C GLY A 460 -19.00 64.59 -25.47
N GLY A 461 -19.26 65.28 -24.34
CA GLY A 461 -20.61 65.87 -24.04
C GLY A 461 -21.16 65.96 -22.59
N VAL A 462 -20.91 67.12 -21.96
CA VAL A 462 -21.59 68.00 -20.95
C VAL A 462 -23.11 67.89 -20.56
N ARG A 463 -23.45 68.43 -19.35
CA ARG A 463 -24.72 69.00 -18.73
C ARG A 463 -25.70 68.06 -17.99
N ASP A 464 -26.53 68.42 -16.98
CA ASP A 464 -26.68 69.47 -15.93
C ASP A 464 -27.85 69.03 -14.99
N SER A 465 -27.86 69.50 -13.73
CA SER A 465 -28.93 69.74 -12.71
C SER A 465 -30.14 68.80 -12.45
N ASP A 466 -30.48 68.54 -11.17
CA ASP A 466 -31.75 68.99 -10.51
C ASP A 466 -31.97 68.47 -9.05
N GLU A 467 -32.88 69.17 -8.35
CA GLU A 467 -33.12 69.33 -6.91
C GLU A 467 -33.81 68.17 -6.13
N MET A 468 -33.79 68.36 -4.79
CA MET A 468 -34.25 67.56 -3.63
C MET A 468 -35.80 67.48 -3.44
N PRO A 469 -36.37 66.62 -2.55
CA PRO A 469 -36.69 67.10 -1.19
C PRO A 469 -36.63 66.05 -0.04
N GLY A 470 -36.72 66.57 1.19
CA GLY A 470 -36.35 65.96 2.46
C GLY A 470 -37.28 64.90 3.05
N ILE A 471 -36.69 64.06 3.91
CA ILE A 471 -37.35 63.04 4.72
C ILE A 471 -36.90 63.17 6.18
N GLN A 472 -37.88 63.02 7.08
CA GLN A 472 -37.86 63.29 8.52
C GLN A 472 -36.83 62.46 9.32
N ALA A 473 -36.11 63.15 10.22
CA ALA A 473 -34.88 62.70 10.89
C ALA A 473 -35.08 61.85 12.17
N GLY A 474 -36.20 61.13 12.34
CA GLY A 474 -36.46 60.36 13.56
C GLY A 474 -36.07 58.87 13.49
N GLY A 475 -36.32 58.20 12.37
CA GLY A 475 -36.11 56.76 12.21
C GLY A 475 -34.71 56.35 11.72
N VAL A 476 -33.96 57.30 11.16
CA VAL A 476 -32.67 57.02 10.50
C VAL A 476 -31.60 56.67 11.54
N VAL A 477 -31.60 57.26 12.73
CA VAL A 477 -30.55 56.99 13.73
C VAL A 477 -30.63 55.56 14.29
N VAL A 478 -31.83 55.03 14.50
CA VAL A 478 -32.02 53.64 14.98
C VAL A 478 -31.66 52.64 13.88
N MET A 479 -32.11 52.87 12.64
CA MET A 479 -31.74 52.00 11.51
C MET A 479 -30.25 52.07 11.18
N LEU A 480 -29.61 53.24 11.25
CA LEU A 480 -28.18 53.38 11.02
C LEU A 480 -27.38 52.65 12.10
N SER A 481 -27.80 52.75 13.37
CA SER A 481 -27.14 52.02 14.46
C SER A 481 -27.31 50.50 14.36
N LEU A 482 -28.46 50.02 13.87
CA LEU A 482 -28.69 48.59 13.59
C LEU A 482 -27.87 48.10 12.39
N VAL A 483 -27.78 48.90 11.32
CA VAL A 483 -26.94 48.60 10.14
C VAL A 483 -25.45 48.65 10.51
N ILE A 484 -25.03 49.55 11.39
CA ILE A 484 -23.65 49.62 11.90
C ILE A 484 -23.37 48.43 12.82
N CYS A 485 -24.28 48.04 13.71
CA CYS A 485 -24.10 46.87 14.58
C CYS A 485 -24.09 45.56 13.79
N VAL A 486 -24.98 45.40 12.81
CA VAL A 486 -24.96 44.26 11.87
C VAL A 486 -23.69 44.32 11.03
N GLY A 487 -23.29 45.48 10.54
CA GLY A 487 -22.04 45.68 9.79
C GLY A 487 -20.78 45.35 10.60
N ILE A 488 -20.73 45.70 11.89
CA ILE A 488 -19.63 45.37 12.80
C ILE A 488 -19.65 43.89 13.16
N ALA A 489 -20.82 43.27 13.33
CA ALA A 489 -20.95 41.84 13.56
C ALA A 489 -20.54 41.03 12.31
N GLU A 490 -20.93 41.46 11.11
CA GLU A 490 -20.52 40.90 9.82
C GLU A 490 -19.02 41.10 9.59
N TRP A 491 -18.48 42.27 9.94
CA TRP A 491 -17.06 42.59 9.84
C TRP A 491 -16.21 41.80 10.84
N ARG A 492 -16.71 41.55 12.06
CA ARG A 492 -16.07 40.65 13.04
C ARG A 492 -16.17 39.18 12.61
N ARG A 493 -17.28 38.74 12.01
CA ARG A 493 -17.36 37.41 11.36
C ARG A 493 -16.36 37.26 10.21
N ARG A 494 -16.14 38.33 9.43
CA ARG A 494 -15.14 38.37 8.34
C ARG A 494 -13.69 38.52 8.83
N LYS A 495 -13.47 38.92 10.09
CA LYS A 495 -12.14 39.05 10.72
C LYS A 495 -11.73 37.87 11.61
N VAL A 496 -12.62 36.91 11.86
CA VAL A 496 -12.12 35.56 12.16
C VAL A 496 -11.47 35.10 10.87
N ALA A 497 -10.14 35.02 10.86
CA ALA A 497 -9.40 34.44 9.76
C ALA A 497 -9.88 32.99 9.62
N VAL A 498 -10.91 32.78 8.80
CA VAL A 498 -11.20 31.47 8.25
C VAL A 498 -9.94 31.16 7.46
N PRO A 499 -9.15 30.15 7.87
CA PRO A 499 -7.99 29.79 7.08
C PRO A 499 -8.52 29.44 5.70
N LYS A 500 -8.00 30.12 4.68
CA LYS A 500 -8.39 29.85 3.30
C LYS A 500 -7.69 28.56 2.92
N PHE A 501 -8.32 27.43 3.19
CA PHE A 501 -7.84 26.17 2.65
C PHE A 501 -8.29 26.06 1.21
N ARG A 502 -7.38 25.70 0.33
CA ARG A 502 -7.75 25.17 -0.98
C ARG A 502 -7.79 23.66 -0.82
N LEU A 503 -8.98 23.10 -0.87
CA LEU A 503 -9.16 21.69 -1.22
C LEU A 503 -8.67 21.58 -2.67
N VAL A 504 -7.40 21.22 -2.84
CA VAL A 504 -6.87 21.05 -4.19
C VAL A 504 -7.29 19.66 -4.64
N GLU A 505 -8.30 19.62 -5.50
CA GLU A 505 -8.65 18.42 -6.25
C GLU A 505 -7.53 18.21 -7.28
N TYR A 506 -6.67 17.23 -7.00
CA TYR A 506 -5.66 16.83 -7.98
C TYR A 506 -6.31 15.81 -8.92
N SER A 507 -6.73 16.33 -10.08
CA SER A 507 -7.08 15.55 -11.28
C SER A 507 -8.32 14.65 -11.14
N GLN A 508 -9.43 15.07 -11.77
CA GLN A 508 -10.39 14.11 -12.34
C GLN A 508 -9.69 13.36 -13.47
N VAL A 509 -9.01 12.26 -13.15
CA VAL A 509 -8.89 11.18 -14.14
C VAL A 509 -10.25 10.51 -14.14
N GLU A 510 -10.90 10.47 -15.30
CA GLU A 510 -12.22 9.84 -15.48
C GLU A 510 -12.15 8.39 -14.99
N GLY A 511 -12.70 8.09 -13.81
CA GLY A 511 -12.68 6.76 -13.19
C GLY A 511 -11.95 6.61 -11.83
N GLU A 512 -11.17 7.60 -11.37
CA GLU A 512 -10.58 7.59 -10.01
C GLU A 512 -11.40 8.43 -9.01
N PRO A 513 -11.46 8.05 -7.72
CA PRO A 513 -12.02 8.90 -6.67
C PRO A 513 -11.20 10.18 -6.52
N SER A 514 -11.87 11.33 -6.39
CA SER A 514 -11.22 12.63 -6.22
C SER A 514 -10.22 12.60 -5.06
N LYS A 515 -8.96 12.91 -5.35
CA LYS A 515 -7.90 13.07 -4.36
C LYS A 515 -7.95 14.50 -3.84
N PHE A 516 -8.20 14.64 -2.56
CA PHE A 516 -8.24 15.92 -1.87
C PHE A 516 -6.95 16.12 -1.10
N GLU A 517 -6.19 17.15 -1.45
CA GLU A 517 -5.02 17.55 -0.66
C GLU A 517 -5.34 18.75 0.22
N PHE A 518 -4.82 18.71 1.44
CA PHE A 518 -4.81 19.83 2.37
C PHE A 518 -3.58 20.68 2.08
N SER A 519 -3.78 21.91 1.61
CA SER A 519 -2.73 22.92 1.60
C SER A 519 -3.14 24.09 2.49
N ASP A 520 -2.29 24.41 3.47
CA ASP A 520 -2.31 25.71 4.13
C ASP A 520 -1.90 26.76 3.07
N LEU A 521 -2.73 27.80 2.86
CA LEU A 521 -2.34 28.99 2.09
C LEU A 521 -1.63 30.01 2.97
#